data_AF-S4PR68-F1
#
_entry.id   AF-S4PR68-F1
#
_cell.length_a   1.000
_cell.length_b   1.000
_cell.length_c   1.000
_cell.angle_alpha   90.00
_cell.angle_beta   90.00
_cell.angle_gamma   90.00
#
_symmetry.space_group_name_H-M   'P 1'
#
loop_
_entity.id
_entity.type
_entity.pdbx_description
1 polymer ?
#
loop_
_entity_poly.entity_id
_entity_poly.type
_entity_poly.pdbx_seq_one_letter_code
_entity_poly.pdbx_strand_id
1 'polypeptide(L)' 'SIVSKEAITTGEWEVMGRKIWVDESRGLVYFVGLRETPLERHLYVAPFNPPRPHQVTLLSTVGHSHTVDMDEECSMA' A
#
# COMPACT_ATOMS: atom_id res chain seq x y z
N SER A 1 -5.05 22.83 12.27
CA SER A 1 -4.11 23.15 11.17
C SER A 1 -3.39 21.88 10.77
N ILE A 2 -3.17 21.63 9.48
CA ILE A 2 -2.27 20.54 9.06
C ILE A 2 -0.84 20.98 9.38
N VAL A 3 -0.09 20.13 10.09
CA VAL A 3 1.28 20.43 10.56
C VAL A 3 2.33 20.01 9.52
N SER A 4 2.11 18.89 8.83
CA SER A 4 2.96 18.42 7.74
C SER A 4 2.14 17.67 6.68
N LYS A 5 2.68 17.61 5.45
CA LYS A 5 2.13 16.83 4.34
C LYS A 5 3.31 16.13 3.66
N GLU A 6 3.42 14.83 3.87
CA GLU A 6 4.54 14.03 3.39
C GLU A 6 4.04 12.92 2.46
N ALA A 7 4.81 12.61 1.41
CA ALA A 7 4.47 11.55 0.48
C ALA A 7 4.84 10.19 1.09
N ILE A 8 3.92 9.21 1.04
CA ILE A 8 4.20 7.82 1.46
C ILE A 8 4.62 6.96 0.26
N THR A 9 4.19 7.33 -0.94
CA THR A 9 4.48 6.65 -2.20
C THR A 9 4.86 7.67 -3.28
N THR A 10 5.55 7.22 -4.33
CA THR A 10 5.92 8.06 -5.49
C THR A 10 6.08 7.20 -6.76
N GLY A 11 5.94 7.83 -7.92
CA GLY A 11 6.13 7.22 -9.23
C GLY A 11 4.90 7.32 -10.14
N GLU A 12 5.06 6.84 -11.38
CA GLU A 12 4.04 6.86 -12.43
C GLU A 12 3.09 5.66 -12.31
N TRP A 13 2.37 5.57 -11.20
CA TRP A 13 1.39 4.51 -10.92
C TRP A 13 0.37 4.99 -9.86
N GLU A 14 -0.77 4.31 -9.78
CA GLU A 14 -1.89 4.73 -8.94
C GLU A 14 -2.04 3.86 -7.68
N VAL A 15 -2.33 4.52 -6.55
CA VAL A 15 -2.83 3.88 -5.33
C VAL A 15 -4.37 3.87 -5.37
N MET A 16 -4.98 2.71 -5.18
CA MET A 16 -6.43 2.56 -5.17
C MET A 16 -7.03 3.04 -3.83
N GLY A 17 -7.64 4.23 -3.82
CA GLY A 17 -8.05 4.92 -2.59
C GLY A 17 -9.15 4.26 -1.73
N ARG A 18 -9.72 3.11 -2.13
CA ARG A 18 -10.79 2.41 -1.38
C ARG A 18 -10.30 1.24 -0.53
N LYS A 19 -9.01 0.90 -0.60
CA LYS A 19 -8.42 -0.27 0.05
C LYS A 19 -7.10 0.12 0.70
N ILE A 20 -7.20 0.76 1.87
CA ILE A 20 -6.06 1.23 2.66
C ILE A 20 -6.27 0.76 4.11
N TRP A 21 -5.24 0.13 4.67
CA TRP A 21 -5.22 -0.34 6.06
C TRP A 21 -3.98 0.19 6.76
N VAL A 22 -4.12 0.65 8.00
CA VAL A 22 -3.03 1.28 8.77
C VAL A 22 -2.70 0.40 9.97
N ASP A 23 -1.44 0.03 10.09
CA ASP A 23 -0.89 -0.57 11.29
C ASP A 23 -0.09 0.49 12.05
N GLU A 24 -0.76 1.11 13.01
CA GLU A 24 -0.17 2.17 13.83
C GLU A 24 0.96 1.67 14.72
N SER A 25 0.89 0.41 15.17
CA SER A 25 1.89 -0.19 16.06
C SER A 25 3.24 -0.36 15.37
N ARG A 26 3.22 -0.72 14.07
CA ARG A 26 4.42 -0.92 13.24
C ARG A 26 4.75 0.27 12.35
N GLY A 27 3.90 1.30 12.28
CA GLY A 27 4.11 2.46 11.41
C GLY A 27 4.01 2.14 9.92
N LEU A 28 3.15 1.17 9.57
CA LEU A 28 2.98 0.65 8.20
C LEU A 28 1.59 0.98 7.65
N VAL A 29 1.51 1.21 6.34
CA VAL A 29 0.26 1.28 5.60
C VAL A 29 0.26 0.22 4.51
N TYR A 30 -0.84 -0.50 4.42
CA TYR A 30 -1.11 -1.49 3.39
C TYR A 30 -2.12 -0.90 2.41
N PHE A 31 -1.90 -1.11 1.12
CA PHE A 31 -2.79 -0.57 0.09
C PHE A 31 -2.74 -1.40 -1.19
N VAL A 32 -3.79 -1.27 -2.00
CA VAL A 32 -3.80 -1.81 -3.37
C VAL A 32 -3.30 -0.77 -4.35
N GLY A 33 -2.45 -1.16 -5.30
CA GLY A 33 -1.94 -0.27 -6.36
C GLY A 33 -1.71 -0.98 -7.68
N LEU A 34 -1.31 -0.19 -8.69
CA LEU A 34 -1.05 -0.62 -10.07
C LEU A 34 0.43 -0.40 -10.46
N ARG A 35 1.37 -0.66 -9.53
CA ARG A 35 2.80 -0.33 -9.72
C ARG A 35 3.52 -1.26 -10.69
N GLU A 36 3.23 -2.56 -10.65
CA GLU A 36 3.89 -3.51 -11.55
C GLU A 36 3.37 -3.36 -12.99
N THR A 37 2.04 -3.31 -13.16
CA THR A 37 1.38 -3.02 -14.44
C THR A 37 0.08 -2.23 -14.23
N PRO A 38 -0.38 -1.44 -15.23
CA PRO A 38 -1.67 -0.75 -15.15
C PRO A 38 -2.89 -1.68 -15.09
N LEU A 39 -2.75 -2.97 -15.41
CA LEU A 39 -3.83 -3.94 -15.52
C LEU A 39 -3.95 -4.84 -14.28
N GLU A 40 -2.87 -5.00 -13.51
CA GLU A 40 -2.80 -5.93 -12.39
C GLU A 40 -2.85 -5.19 -11.05
N ARG A 41 -3.78 -5.62 -10.19
CA ARG A 41 -3.92 -5.09 -8.84
C ARG A 41 -3.07 -5.93 -7.90
N HIS A 42 -2.28 -5.23 -7.11
CA HIS A 42 -1.37 -5.86 -6.16
C HIS A 42 -1.48 -5.22 -4.78
N LEU A 43 -1.27 -6.05 -3.76
CA LEU A 43 -1.17 -5.59 -2.38
C LEU A 43 0.27 -5.12 -2.12
N TYR A 44 0.39 -3.95 -1.53
CA TYR A 44 1.65 -3.34 -1.14
C TYR A 44 1.64 -2.95 0.33
N VAL A 45 2.84 -2.79 0.89
CA VAL A 45 3.07 -2.17 2.19
C VAL A 45 4.16 -1.10 2.09
N ALA A 46 4.00 0.01 2.81
CA ALA A 46 4.97 1.08 2.91
C ALA A 46 5.03 1.66 4.34
N PRO A 47 6.19 2.15 4.80
CA PRO A 47 6.27 2.87 6.07
C PRO A 47 5.68 4.28 5.92
N PHE A 48 4.83 4.69 6.86
CA PHE A 48 4.34 6.06 6.95
C PHE A 48 5.00 6.87 8.08
N ASN A 49 5.72 6.21 8.99
CA ASN A 49 6.39 6.86 10.13
C ASN A 49 7.79 6.26 10.39
N PRO A 50 8.88 6.89 9.91
CA PRO A 50 8.90 8.01 8.97
C PRO A 50 8.54 7.56 7.54
N PRO A 51 7.95 8.44 6.71
CA PRO A 51 7.61 8.10 5.34
C PRO A 51 8.86 7.89 4.48
N ARG A 52 8.84 6.84 3.63
CA ARG A 52 9.92 6.53 2.68
C ARG A 52 9.32 6.22 1.30
N PRO A 53 9.05 7.25 0.48
CA PRO A 53 8.29 7.11 -0.78
C PRO A 53 8.75 6.01 -1.74
N HIS A 54 10.05 5.69 -1.73
CA HIS A 54 10.65 4.70 -2.61
C HIS A 54 10.66 3.27 -2.01
N GLN A 55 10.32 3.12 -0.73
CA GLN A 55 10.34 1.85 0.00
C GLN A 55 8.93 1.25 0.07
N VAL A 56 8.41 0.87 -1.10
CA VAL A 56 7.14 0.15 -1.23
C VAL A 56 7.44 -1.32 -1.53
N THR A 57 6.89 -2.22 -0.72
CA THR A 57 7.08 -3.68 -0.84
C THR A 57 5.83 -4.33 -1.41
N LEU A 58 6.00 -5.17 -2.44
CA LEU A 58 4.94 -6.01 -3.02
C LEU A 58 4.69 -7.24 -2.12
N LEU A 59 3.42 -7.52 -1.80
CA LEU A 59 3.02 -8.65 -0.95
C LEU A 59 2.28 -9.76 -1.72
N SER A 60 1.76 -9.46 -2.91
CA SER A 60 1.06 -10.43 -3.77
C SER A 60 1.94 -10.98 -4.89
N THR A 61 1.60 -12.14 -5.45
CA THR A 61 2.31 -12.74 -6.60
C THR A 61 1.95 -12.07 -7.92
N VAL A 62 2.94 -11.84 -8.78
CA VAL A 62 2.77 -11.28 -10.14
C VAL A 62 2.20 -12.31 -11.12
N GLY A 63 1.54 -11.86 -12.19
CA GLY A 63 0.96 -12.71 -13.24
C GLY A 63 -0.45 -13.25 -12.94
N HIS A 64 -1.09 -12.78 -11.88
CA HIS A 64 -2.49 -13.02 -11.53
C HIS A 64 -3.10 -11.73 -10.99
N SER A 65 -4.37 -11.44 -11.32
CA SER A 65 -5.10 -10.31 -10.73
C SER A 65 -5.73 -10.76 -9.40
N HIS A 66 -5.29 -10.18 -8.28
CA HIS A 66 -5.79 -10.55 -6.97
C HIS A 66 -6.92 -9.62 -6.53
N THR A 67 -8.06 -10.19 -6.14
CA THR A 67 -9.07 -9.46 -5.35
C THR A 67 -8.68 -9.61 -3.90
N VAL A 68 -8.00 -8.61 -3.35
CA VAL A 68 -7.50 -8.64 -1.96
C VAL A 68 -8.48 -7.92 -1.05
N ASP A 69 -9.04 -8.63 -0.08
CA ASP A 69 -9.75 -8.08 1.08
C ASP A 69 -8.94 -8.48 2.32
N MET A 70 -8.35 -7.51 3.04
CA MET A 70 -7.65 -7.75 4.30
C MET A 70 -8.62 -7.57 5.47
N ASP A 71 -8.50 -8.43 6.47
CA ASP A 71 -9.29 -8.36 7.71
C ASP A 71 -8.91 -7.13 8.56
N GLU A 72 -9.79 -6.76 9.50
CA GLU A 72 -9.55 -5.64 10.43
C GLU A 72 -8.32 -5.87 11.33
N GLU A 73 -7.85 -7.10 11.44
CA GLU A 73 -6.73 -7.51 12.29
C GLU A 73 -5.36 -7.39 11.59
N CYS A 74 -5.35 -6.99 10.31
CA CYS A 74 -4.13 -6.87 9.50
C CYS A 74 -3.36 -8.21 9.44
N SER A 75 -4.09 -9.32 9.44
CA SER A 75 -3.59 -10.65 9.15
C SER A 75 -3.93 -11.06 7.73
N MET A 76 -2.97 -11.71 7.07
CA MET A 76 -3.26 -12.47 5.86
C MET A 76 -3.72 -13.85 6.31
N ALA A 77 -4.97 -14.21 6.02
CA ALA A 77 -5.44 -15.59 6.11
C ALA A 77 -4.75 -16.47 5.06
#